data_AF-A0AAV3XZ36-F1
#
_entry.id   AF-A0AAV3XZ36-F1
#
_cell.length_a   1.000
_cell.length_b   1.000
_cell.length_c   1.000
_cell.angle_alpha   90.00
_cell.angle_beta   90.00
_cell.angle_gamma   90.00
#
_symmetry.space_group_name_H-M   'P 1'
#
loop_
_entity.id
_entity.type
_entity.pdbx_description
1 polymer ?
#
loop_
_entity_poly.entity_id
_entity_poly.type
_entity_poly.pdbx_seq_one_letter_code
_entity_poly.pdbx_strand_id
1 'polypeptide(L)'
;MRTLLLVHRCLDKAWDSLYFYSSTFYSLFEVTLNGILCRELAQESEGTIKYVVDAPDRGRKRCEQRPYGVATLLCYLELHLPLWLEMFNPVYSLCTVRCYGGPAQLQAIAKKCPPVAVAIARQKLEGKSFCKSSELEFKVVDVCDSMGWDSRLVKRELRALQWTSGPDGFSKSGVLVEFSDLSFHFRSRGDLTSDQMDDVLDFLNLRARRQEQTELAQLDMLSQALVRVSHKNYWMCCDEADRARSNTLKRDLEAFFDREHTGGENIREQQVIMAEPDTGALSQLHFDIRQFISLYGQDHILTGRSIARVFHGIGSPNFPAETWGRVRRFWRAHLHVAFPVIIREATKIVVAMR
;
A
#
# COMPACT_ATOMS: atom_id res chain seq x y z
N MET A 1 -43.59 -8.21 -1.44
CA MET A 1 -43.33 -7.48 -0.16
C MET A 1 -42.16 -8.05 0.65
N ARG A 2 -41.95 -9.38 0.76
CA ARG A 2 -40.80 -9.95 1.49
C ARG A 2 -39.43 -9.74 0.81
N THR A 3 -39.39 -9.64 -0.51
CA THR A 3 -38.15 -9.43 -1.30
C THR A 3 -37.63 -7.98 -1.25
N LEU A 4 -38.51 -6.98 -1.27
CA LEU A 4 -38.13 -5.56 -1.13
C LEU A 4 -37.59 -5.22 0.27
N LEU A 5 -38.15 -5.84 1.32
CA LEU A 5 -37.63 -5.72 2.70
C LEU A 5 -36.28 -6.43 2.89
N LEU A 6 -35.99 -7.47 2.11
CA LEU A 6 -34.69 -8.17 2.10
C LEU A 6 -33.61 -7.34 1.38
N VAL A 7 -33.94 -6.68 0.27
CA VAL A 7 -33.01 -5.79 -0.45
C VAL A 7 -32.71 -4.53 0.37
N HIS A 8 -33.71 -3.92 1.02
CA HIS A 8 -33.50 -2.75 1.89
C HIS A 8 -32.69 -3.10 3.15
N ARG A 9 -32.94 -4.26 3.79
CA ARG A 9 -32.13 -4.71 4.94
C ARG A 9 -30.72 -5.19 4.55
N CYS A 10 -30.52 -5.67 3.32
CA CYS A 10 -29.18 -5.97 2.81
C CYS A 10 -28.42 -4.70 2.43
N LEU A 11 -29.11 -3.66 1.93
CA LEU A 11 -28.51 -2.35 1.68
C LEU A 11 -28.16 -1.65 3.00
N ASP A 12 -29.06 -1.57 3.98
CA ASP A 12 -28.75 -0.92 5.28
C ASP A 12 -27.62 -1.63 6.03
N LYS A 13 -27.55 -2.98 5.99
CA LYS A 13 -26.41 -3.73 6.55
C LYS A 13 -25.14 -3.62 5.71
N ALA A 14 -25.24 -3.44 4.39
CA ALA A 14 -24.09 -3.14 3.54
C ALA A 14 -23.56 -1.73 3.82
N TRP A 15 -24.44 -0.75 4.07
CA TRP A 15 -24.09 0.63 4.42
C TRP A 15 -23.42 0.73 5.80
N ASP A 16 -23.92 0.04 6.83
CA ASP A 16 -23.27 -0.04 8.14
C ASP A 16 -21.93 -0.79 8.08
N SER A 17 -21.81 -1.79 7.20
CA SER A 17 -20.55 -2.51 6.97
C SER A 17 -19.56 -1.70 6.12
N LEU A 18 -20.03 -0.88 5.18
CA LEU A 18 -19.22 0.02 4.34
C LEU A 18 -18.70 1.25 5.09
N TYR A 19 -19.47 1.80 6.04
CA TYR A 19 -19.00 2.88 6.93
C TYR A 19 -17.90 2.40 7.89
N PHE A 20 -17.99 1.14 8.35
CA PHE A 20 -16.92 0.51 9.11
C PHE A 20 -15.71 0.18 8.22
N TYR A 21 -15.95 -0.21 6.97
CA TYR A 21 -14.91 -0.46 5.98
C TYR A 21 -14.17 0.81 5.59
N SER A 22 -14.79 1.97 5.36
CA SER A 22 -14.03 3.16 4.93
C SER A 22 -13.04 3.60 6.03
N SER A 23 -13.47 3.67 7.29
CA SER A 23 -12.61 4.11 8.41
C SER A 23 -11.50 3.10 8.78
N THR A 24 -11.78 1.79 8.72
CA THR A 24 -10.75 0.75 8.97
C THR A 24 -9.87 0.49 7.75
N PHE A 25 -10.36 0.66 6.52
CA PHE A 25 -9.56 0.57 5.30
C PHE A 25 -8.61 1.76 5.21
N TYR A 26 -9.00 2.99 5.57
CA TYR A 26 -8.07 4.13 5.70
C TYR A 26 -6.97 3.86 6.72
N SER A 27 -7.33 3.33 7.91
CA SER A 27 -6.37 3.03 8.96
C SER A 27 -5.41 1.89 8.60
N LEU A 28 -5.89 0.80 7.99
CA LEU A 28 -5.03 -0.33 7.61
C LEU A 28 -4.20 -0.04 6.37
N PHE A 29 -4.77 0.62 5.35
CA PHE A 29 -4.11 0.99 4.10
C PHE A 29 -3.00 2.01 4.32
N GLU A 30 -3.20 2.97 5.21
CA GLU A 30 -2.19 3.96 5.54
C GLU A 30 -1.11 3.40 6.47
N VAL A 31 -1.43 2.47 7.38
CA VAL A 31 -0.44 1.75 8.22
C VAL A 31 0.38 0.76 7.41
N THR A 32 -0.18 0.16 6.35
CA THR A 32 0.56 -0.74 5.47
C THR A 32 1.36 0.01 4.43
N LEU A 33 0.83 1.06 3.78
CA LEU A 33 1.64 1.87 2.87
C LEU A 33 2.73 2.64 3.63
N ASN A 34 2.43 3.29 4.77
CA ASN A 34 3.51 3.88 5.61
C ASN A 34 4.39 2.81 6.26
N GLY A 35 3.87 1.63 6.57
CA GLY A 35 4.67 0.53 7.12
C GLY A 35 5.64 -0.05 6.10
N ILE A 36 5.27 -0.06 4.82
CA ILE A 36 6.05 -0.55 3.67
C ILE A 36 6.98 0.57 3.19
N LEU A 37 6.45 1.76 2.88
CA LEU A 37 7.22 2.93 2.48
C LEU A 37 8.12 3.43 3.62
N CYS A 38 7.65 3.66 4.85
CA CYS A 38 8.53 4.22 5.90
C CYS A 38 9.53 3.22 6.52
N ARG A 39 9.33 1.89 6.46
CA ARG A 39 10.40 0.95 6.89
C ARG A 39 11.43 0.69 5.82
N GLU A 40 11.04 0.72 4.54
CA GLU A 40 11.98 0.50 3.45
C GLU A 40 12.68 1.80 3.02
N LEU A 41 12.00 2.95 3.04
CA LEU A 41 12.60 4.26 2.72
C LEU A 41 13.46 4.85 3.83
N ALA A 42 13.40 4.34 5.07
CA ALA A 42 14.18 4.87 6.20
C ALA A 42 15.58 4.23 6.37
N GLN A 43 16.07 3.48 5.38
CA GLN A 43 17.49 3.10 5.34
C GLN A 43 18.28 4.17 4.60
N GLU A 44 18.93 5.05 5.37
CA GLU A 44 19.94 6.00 4.90
C GLU A 44 20.97 5.26 4.02
N SER A 45 20.88 5.48 2.72
CA SER A 45 21.99 5.23 1.80
C SER A 45 21.95 6.26 0.68
N GLU A 46 23.06 6.98 0.48
CA GLU A 46 23.25 8.06 -0.50
C GLU A 46 23.28 7.56 -1.97
N GLY A 47 22.55 6.48 -2.28
CA GLY A 47 22.49 5.86 -3.59
C GLY A 47 21.07 5.83 -4.14
N THR A 48 20.92 5.66 -5.45
CA THR A 48 19.62 5.46 -6.11
C THR A 48 19.05 4.09 -5.72
N ILE A 49 18.21 4.03 -4.68
CA ILE A 49 17.80 2.78 -4.02
C ILE A 49 16.75 2.02 -4.86
N LYS A 50 17.03 0.74 -5.14
CA LYS A 50 16.07 -0.22 -5.71
C LYS A 50 15.34 -0.95 -4.59
N TYR A 51 14.02 -0.85 -4.53
CA TYR A 51 13.21 -1.51 -3.51
C TYR A 51 12.44 -2.70 -4.07
N VAL A 52 12.20 -3.66 -3.18
CA VAL A 52 11.36 -4.81 -3.47
C VAL A 52 10.33 -4.96 -2.38
N VAL A 53 9.07 -4.74 -2.75
CA VAL A 53 7.96 -5.08 -1.88
C VAL A 53 7.64 -6.55 -2.10
N ASP A 54 7.88 -7.35 -1.07
CA ASP A 54 7.47 -8.75 -1.00
C ASP A 54 5.99 -8.84 -1.42
N ALA A 55 5.67 -9.66 -2.44
CA ALA A 55 4.27 -9.95 -2.68
C ALA A 55 3.73 -10.68 -1.44
N PRO A 56 2.48 -10.42 -1.04
CA PRO A 56 1.88 -11.13 0.09
C PRO A 56 1.80 -12.62 -0.25
N ASP A 57 2.76 -13.41 0.23
CA ASP A 57 2.63 -14.85 0.25
C ASP A 57 1.59 -15.23 1.31
N ARG A 58 0.85 -16.31 1.06
CA ARG A 58 -0.37 -16.71 1.81
C ARG A 58 -0.15 -16.92 3.31
N GLY A 59 1.10 -16.95 3.78
CA GLY A 59 1.49 -17.17 5.18
C GLY A 59 1.92 -15.94 5.98
N ARG A 60 2.27 -14.79 5.38
CA ARG A 60 2.73 -13.59 6.13
C ARG A 60 1.60 -12.57 6.29
N LYS A 61 0.96 -12.60 7.47
CA LYS A 61 -0.07 -11.67 7.96
C LYS A 61 0.43 -10.21 8.17
N ARG A 62 1.08 -9.57 7.18
CA ARG A 62 1.49 -8.16 7.30
C ARG A 62 0.67 -7.20 6.44
N CYS A 63 0.10 -7.66 5.33
CA CYS A 63 -0.82 -6.89 4.50
C CYS A 63 -2.06 -7.73 4.20
N GLU A 64 -3.24 -7.30 4.65
CA GLU A 64 -4.52 -7.85 4.22
C GLU A 64 -4.97 -7.30 2.85
N GLN A 65 -4.21 -6.39 2.21
CA GLN A 65 -4.49 -5.99 0.84
C GLN A 65 -4.28 -7.15 -0.14
N ARG A 66 -5.22 -7.27 -1.08
CA ARG A 66 -5.03 -8.09 -2.27
C ARG A 66 -3.85 -7.53 -3.08
N PRO A 67 -3.01 -8.39 -3.69
CA PRO A 67 -1.83 -7.96 -4.45
C PRO A 67 -2.15 -6.96 -5.57
N TYR A 68 -3.34 -7.03 -6.15
CA TYR A 68 -3.82 -6.08 -7.15
C TYR A 68 -3.96 -4.64 -6.63
N GLY A 69 -4.34 -4.45 -5.36
CA GLY A 69 -4.48 -3.12 -4.78
C GLY A 69 -3.14 -2.39 -4.69
N VAL A 70 -2.08 -3.10 -4.29
CA VAL A 70 -0.71 -2.55 -4.22
C VAL A 70 -0.19 -2.20 -5.61
N ALA A 71 -0.38 -3.08 -6.59
CA ALA A 71 0.03 -2.83 -7.97
C ALA A 71 -0.62 -1.57 -8.55
N THR A 72 -1.93 -1.39 -8.36
CA THR A 72 -2.64 -0.19 -8.86
C THR A 72 -2.08 1.11 -8.26
N LEU A 73 -1.73 1.11 -6.98
CA LEU A 73 -1.16 2.30 -6.34
C LEU A 73 0.23 2.62 -6.84
N LEU A 74 1.06 1.60 -7.02
CA LEU A 74 2.39 1.76 -7.60
C LEU A 74 2.30 2.34 -9.02
N CYS A 75 1.34 1.87 -9.83
CA CYS A 75 1.08 2.44 -11.14
C CYS A 75 0.60 3.91 -11.07
N TYR A 76 -0.20 4.28 -10.07
CA TYR A 76 -0.59 5.68 -9.89
C TYR A 76 0.59 6.58 -9.52
N LEU A 77 1.55 6.08 -8.74
CA LEU A 77 2.77 6.82 -8.41
C LEU A 77 3.69 6.99 -9.61
N GLU A 78 3.79 5.97 -10.45
CA GLU A 78 4.56 6.03 -11.69
C GLU A 78 3.97 7.02 -12.70
N LEU A 79 2.64 7.14 -12.76
CA LEU A 79 1.95 8.09 -13.64
C LEU A 79 1.98 9.55 -13.14
N HIS A 80 2.31 9.79 -11.86
CA HIS A 80 2.29 11.13 -11.27
C HIS A 80 3.59 11.91 -11.56
N LEU A 81 3.46 13.16 -12.00
CA LEU A 81 4.59 14.10 -12.16
C LEU A 81 4.94 14.64 -10.76
N PRO A 82 5.97 14.10 -10.08
CA PRO A 82 7.39 14.25 -10.45
C PRO A 82 8.17 12.92 -10.64
N LEU A 83 7.52 11.81 -11.01
CA LEU A 83 8.13 10.47 -11.18
C LEU A 83 8.84 9.99 -9.90
N TRP A 84 8.10 9.92 -8.79
CA TRP A 84 8.64 9.44 -7.52
C TRP A 84 9.08 7.98 -7.53
N LEU A 85 8.50 7.21 -8.46
CA LEU A 85 8.65 5.77 -8.53
C LEU A 85 8.72 5.31 -9.99
N GLU A 86 9.68 4.44 -10.29
CA GLU A 86 9.84 3.76 -11.58
C GLU A 86 9.58 2.26 -11.36
N MET A 87 8.57 1.71 -12.05
CA MET A 87 8.24 0.29 -11.93
C MET A 87 9.07 -0.55 -12.89
N PHE A 88 9.60 -1.67 -12.40
CA PHE A 88 10.19 -2.72 -13.22
C PHE A 88 9.33 -3.97 -13.22
N ASN A 89 9.68 -4.91 -14.11
CA ASN A 89 9.07 -6.24 -14.11
C ASN A 89 9.22 -6.90 -12.73
N PRO A 90 8.20 -7.61 -12.24
CA PRO A 90 8.29 -8.40 -11.02
C PRO A 90 9.44 -9.41 -11.09
N VAL A 91 10.14 -9.57 -9.97
CA VAL A 91 11.38 -10.35 -9.88
C VAL A 91 11.32 -11.21 -8.61
N TYR A 92 11.81 -12.45 -8.68
CA TYR A 92 12.04 -13.24 -7.46
C TYR A 92 13.11 -12.57 -6.58
N SER A 93 12.74 -12.12 -5.38
CA SER A 93 13.61 -11.37 -4.47
C SER A 93 14.59 -12.25 -3.73
N LEU A 94 14.16 -13.46 -3.37
CA LEU A 94 14.93 -14.33 -2.50
C LEU A 94 15.74 -15.33 -3.33
N CYS A 95 17.02 -15.47 -2.98
CA CYS A 95 17.90 -16.47 -3.57
C CYS A 95 18.45 -17.36 -2.48
N THR A 96 18.28 -18.67 -2.67
CA THR A 96 18.81 -19.71 -1.79
C THR A 96 19.88 -20.49 -2.54
N VAL A 97 21.11 -20.43 -2.04
CA VAL A 97 22.26 -21.16 -2.57
C VAL A 97 22.58 -22.31 -1.62
N ARG A 98 22.47 -23.55 -2.11
CA ARG A 98 22.81 -24.77 -1.37
C ARG A 98 24.04 -25.44 -1.97
N CYS A 99 25.02 -25.73 -1.11
CA CYS A 99 26.28 -26.35 -1.49
C CYS A 99 26.33 -27.78 -0.90
N TYR A 100 26.20 -28.81 -1.74
CA TYR A 100 26.25 -30.20 -1.25
C TYR A 100 27.66 -30.63 -0.81
N GLY A 101 28.71 -29.94 -1.28
CA GLY A 101 30.10 -30.10 -0.85
C GLY A 101 30.45 -29.38 0.45
N GLY A 102 29.46 -28.90 1.21
CA GLY A 102 29.65 -28.34 2.55
C GLY A 102 30.13 -26.87 2.58
N PRO A 103 30.55 -26.38 3.77
CA PRO A 103 30.94 -24.97 3.97
C PRO A 103 32.22 -24.58 3.21
N ALA A 104 33.14 -25.52 2.99
CA ALA A 104 34.36 -25.28 2.22
C ALA A 104 34.03 -24.94 0.75
N GLN A 105 33.01 -25.60 0.19
CA GLN A 105 32.53 -25.31 -1.16
C GLN A 105 31.89 -23.91 -1.23
N LEU A 106 31.08 -23.53 -0.24
CA LEU A 106 30.50 -22.19 -0.15
C LEU A 106 31.57 -21.10 -0.11
N GLN A 107 32.66 -21.33 0.65
CA GLN A 107 33.79 -20.40 0.70
C GLN A 107 34.55 -20.32 -0.63
N ALA A 108 34.72 -21.44 -1.34
CA ALA A 108 35.34 -21.45 -2.66
C ALA A 108 34.50 -20.68 -3.70
N ILE A 109 33.17 -20.81 -3.64
CA ILE A 109 32.22 -20.08 -4.49
C ILE A 109 32.26 -18.59 -4.19
N ALA A 110 32.30 -18.20 -2.92
CA ALA A 110 32.40 -16.81 -2.51
C ALA A 110 33.64 -16.12 -3.11
N LYS A 111 34.75 -16.84 -3.31
CA LYS A 111 35.94 -16.30 -3.98
C LYS A 111 35.76 -16.14 -5.50
N LYS A 112 34.88 -16.93 -6.13
CA LYS A 112 34.65 -16.93 -7.58
C LYS A 112 33.53 -15.98 -8.01
N CYS A 113 32.48 -15.86 -7.20
CA CYS A 113 31.26 -15.12 -7.55
C CYS A 113 31.07 -13.91 -6.62
N PRO A 114 31.23 -12.67 -7.14
CA PRO A 114 31.07 -11.45 -6.35
C PRO A 114 29.72 -11.33 -5.62
N PRO A 115 28.56 -11.65 -6.24
CA PRO A 115 27.27 -11.62 -5.53
C PRO A 115 27.23 -12.43 -4.24
N VAL A 116 27.82 -13.64 -4.25
CA VAL A 116 27.87 -14.51 -3.06
C VAL A 116 28.83 -13.93 -2.01
N ALA A 117 29.95 -13.36 -2.44
CA ALA A 117 30.90 -12.70 -1.54
C ALA A 117 30.25 -11.53 -0.79
N VAL A 118 29.54 -10.66 -1.52
CA VAL A 118 28.84 -9.49 -0.97
C VAL A 118 27.72 -9.92 -0.03
N ALA A 119 26.93 -10.94 -0.40
CA ALA A 119 25.89 -11.49 0.46
C ALA A 119 26.45 -11.98 1.81
N ILE A 120 27.56 -12.73 1.80
CA ILE A 120 28.23 -13.21 3.02
C ILE A 120 28.79 -12.03 3.83
N ALA A 121 29.40 -11.04 3.17
CA ALA A 121 29.95 -9.87 3.84
C ALA A 121 28.85 -9.06 4.57
N ARG A 122 27.71 -8.80 3.92
CA ARG A 122 26.57 -8.11 4.54
C ARG A 122 26.04 -8.87 5.76
N GLN A 123 25.84 -10.18 5.63
CA GLN A 123 25.34 -10.97 6.75
C GLN A 123 26.33 -11.09 7.91
N LYS A 124 27.64 -11.02 7.64
CA LYS A 124 28.65 -10.90 8.70
C LYS A 124 28.59 -9.57 9.44
N LEU A 125 28.29 -8.47 8.75
CA LEU A 125 28.04 -7.16 9.39
C LEU A 125 26.81 -7.21 10.30
N GLU A 126 25.79 -8.00 9.92
CA GLU A 126 24.62 -8.30 10.76
C GLU A 126 24.90 -9.29 11.91
N GLY A 127 26.16 -9.74 12.09
CA GLY A 127 26.57 -10.64 13.16
C GLY A 127 26.36 -12.15 12.90
N LYS A 128 26.00 -12.55 11.67
CA LYS A 128 25.84 -13.97 11.31
C LYS A 128 27.18 -14.64 11.04
N SER A 129 27.34 -15.89 11.49
CA SER A 129 28.54 -16.70 11.26
C SER A 129 28.26 -17.86 10.30
N PHE A 130 29.20 -18.13 9.39
CA PHE A 130 29.05 -19.11 8.29
C PHE A 130 29.98 -20.31 8.41
N CYS A 131 30.61 -20.52 9.57
CA CYS A 131 31.68 -21.52 9.73
C CYS A 131 31.20 -22.97 9.51
N LYS A 132 29.90 -23.24 9.63
CA LYS A 132 29.30 -24.58 9.49
C LYS A 132 28.09 -24.63 8.54
N SER A 133 27.68 -23.50 7.96
CA SER A 133 26.51 -23.46 7.09
C SER A 133 26.89 -23.83 5.66
N SER A 134 26.07 -24.69 5.05
CA SER A 134 26.20 -25.10 3.63
C SER A 134 25.10 -24.49 2.76
N GLU A 135 24.30 -23.60 3.35
CA GLU A 135 23.18 -22.91 2.73
C GLU A 135 23.33 -21.40 3.00
N LEU A 136 23.03 -20.61 1.99
CA LEU A 136 23.07 -19.16 2.04
C LEU A 136 21.79 -18.62 1.40
N GLU A 137 20.98 -17.94 2.20
CA GLU A 137 19.75 -17.29 1.77
C GLU A 137 19.94 -15.78 1.85
N PHE A 138 19.67 -15.05 0.77
CA PHE A 138 19.80 -13.59 0.73
C PHE A 138 18.87 -12.95 -0.29
N LYS A 139 18.57 -11.67 -0.06
CA LYS A 139 17.80 -10.84 -1.00
C LYS A 139 18.69 -10.43 -2.17
N VAL A 140 18.28 -10.80 -3.37
CA VAL A 140 19.00 -10.50 -4.62
C VAL A 140 19.10 -9.00 -4.85
N VAL A 141 18.04 -8.24 -4.56
CA VAL A 141 18.01 -6.81 -4.88
C VAL A 141 18.91 -6.00 -3.96
N ASP A 142 18.96 -6.30 -2.67
CA ASP A 142 19.92 -5.68 -1.73
C ASP A 142 21.37 -5.86 -2.21
N VAL A 143 21.70 -7.07 -2.71
CA VAL A 143 23.02 -7.36 -3.27
C VAL A 143 23.24 -6.62 -4.59
N CYS A 144 22.21 -6.50 -5.44
CA CYS A 144 22.28 -5.70 -6.67
C CYS A 144 22.55 -4.23 -6.38
N ASP A 145 21.89 -3.69 -5.36
CA ASP A 145 22.02 -2.30 -4.91
C ASP A 145 23.45 -2.02 -4.41
N SER A 146 23.98 -2.87 -3.52
CA SER A 146 25.35 -2.74 -3.03
C SER A 146 26.42 -2.86 -4.13
N MET A 147 26.16 -3.66 -5.16
CA MET A 147 27.11 -3.83 -6.27
C MET A 147 26.89 -2.83 -7.41
N GLY A 148 25.77 -2.10 -7.43
CA GLY A 148 25.34 -1.32 -8.57
C GLY A 148 25.03 -2.18 -9.81
N TRP A 149 24.70 -3.46 -9.65
CA TRP A 149 24.46 -4.40 -10.75
C TRP A 149 22.97 -4.55 -11.05
N ASP A 150 22.67 -5.01 -12.27
CA ASP A 150 21.31 -5.39 -12.64
C ASP A 150 20.95 -6.78 -12.13
N SER A 151 19.70 -6.93 -11.68
CA SER A 151 19.17 -8.20 -11.17
C SER A 151 19.29 -9.34 -12.17
N ARG A 152 19.19 -9.05 -13.47
CA ARG A 152 19.40 -10.04 -14.54
C ARG A 152 20.83 -10.57 -14.57
N LEU A 153 21.82 -9.68 -14.43
CA LEU A 153 23.23 -10.06 -14.43
C LEU A 153 23.56 -10.89 -13.18
N VAL A 154 23.13 -10.43 -12.01
CA VAL A 154 23.33 -11.16 -10.75
C VAL A 154 22.70 -12.56 -10.81
N LYS A 155 21.46 -12.68 -11.31
CA LYS A 155 20.80 -13.99 -11.47
C LYS A 155 21.52 -14.89 -12.47
N ARG A 156 22.07 -14.33 -13.55
CA ARG A 156 22.86 -15.09 -14.53
C ARG A 156 24.13 -15.64 -13.90
N GLU A 157 24.89 -14.81 -13.19
CA GLU A 157 26.11 -15.24 -12.49
C GLU A 157 25.82 -16.31 -11.44
N LEU A 158 24.73 -16.15 -10.67
CA LEU A 158 24.31 -17.14 -9.70
C LEU A 158 23.90 -18.47 -10.35
N ARG A 159 23.21 -18.44 -11.50
CA ARG A 159 22.88 -19.67 -12.25
C ARG A 159 24.12 -20.32 -12.86
N ALA A 160 25.11 -19.53 -13.26
CA ALA A 160 26.37 -20.05 -13.79
C ALA A 160 27.13 -20.89 -12.76
N LEU A 161 26.96 -20.62 -11.45
CA LEU A 161 27.56 -21.41 -10.38
C LEU A 161 27.14 -22.87 -10.36
N GLN A 162 25.98 -23.23 -10.93
CA GLN A 162 25.53 -24.62 -11.01
C GLN A 162 26.39 -25.47 -11.97
N TRP A 163 27.21 -24.80 -12.79
CA TRP A 163 28.04 -25.42 -13.82
C TRP A 163 29.51 -25.12 -13.58
N THR A 164 30.35 -26.11 -13.89
CA THR A 164 31.81 -25.99 -13.84
C THR A 164 32.38 -26.47 -15.16
N SER A 165 33.30 -25.69 -15.73
CA SER A 165 34.07 -26.11 -16.91
C SER A 165 35.31 -26.85 -16.42
N GLY A 166 35.33 -28.17 -16.58
CA GLY A 166 36.48 -29.02 -16.32
C GLY A 166 37.17 -29.47 -17.62
N PRO A 167 38.30 -30.18 -17.51
CA PRO A 167 38.98 -30.78 -18.66
C PRO A 167 38.08 -31.78 -19.43
N ASP A 168 37.12 -32.42 -18.75
CA ASP A 168 36.14 -33.35 -19.33
C ASP A 168 34.85 -32.67 -19.84
N GLY A 169 34.83 -31.33 -19.95
CA GLY A 169 33.69 -30.55 -20.41
C GLY A 169 32.85 -29.91 -19.29
N PHE A 170 31.59 -29.58 -19.60
CA PHE A 170 30.67 -28.94 -18.66
C PHE A 170 30.04 -29.96 -17.71
N SER A 171 30.35 -29.87 -16.43
CA SER A 171 29.80 -30.74 -15.38
C SER A 171 29.04 -29.94 -14.32
N LYS A 172 28.10 -30.59 -13.61
CA LYS A 172 27.37 -29.97 -12.50
C LYS A 172 28.30 -29.79 -11.31
N SER A 173 28.34 -28.59 -10.75
CA SER A 173 29.24 -28.21 -9.66
C SER A 173 28.83 -28.75 -8.28
N GLY A 174 27.62 -29.30 -8.14
CA GLY A 174 27.03 -29.67 -6.84
C GLY A 174 26.51 -28.46 -6.06
N VAL A 175 26.31 -27.32 -6.73
CA VAL A 175 25.68 -26.11 -6.19
C VAL A 175 24.27 -26.01 -6.75
N LEU A 176 23.28 -25.83 -5.89
CA LEU A 176 21.90 -25.59 -6.27
C LEU A 176 21.56 -24.13 -5.96
N VAL A 177 20.95 -23.45 -6.92
CA VAL A 177 20.48 -22.07 -6.77
C VAL A 177 19.00 -22.02 -7.07
N GLU A 178 18.22 -21.65 -6.06
CA GLU A 178 16.76 -21.52 -6.13
C GLU A 178 16.39 -20.05 -5.97
N PHE A 179 15.44 -19.59 -6.78
CA PHE A 179 14.86 -18.26 -6.65
C PHE A 179 13.42 -18.41 -6.16
N SER A 180 13.11 -17.77 -5.04
CA SER A 180 11.81 -17.79 -4.39
C SER A 180 11.29 -16.36 -4.21
N ASP A 181 10.04 -16.25 -3.75
CA ASP A 181 9.37 -14.99 -3.42
C ASP A 181 9.27 -14.01 -4.59
N LEU A 182 8.22 -14.20 -5.42
CA LEU A 182 7.89 -13.23 -6.45
C LEU A 182 7.48 -11.92 -5.79
N SER A 183 8.07 -10.81 -6.22
CA SER A 183 7.89 -9.54 -5.55
C SER A 183 7.98 -8.36 -6.54
N PHE A 184 7.41 -7.23 -6.15
CA PHE A 184 7.36 -6.04 -6.99
C PHE A 184 8.72 -5.36 -6.96
N HIS A 185 9.31 -5.12 -8.13
CA HIS A 185 10.61 -4.48 -8.23
C HIS A 185 10.41 -3.06 -8.74
N PHE A 186 10.80 -2.07 -7.96
CA PHE A 186 10.72 -0.67 -8.36
C PHE A 186 11.91 0.11 -7.82
N ARG A 187 12.12 1.30 -8.38
CA ARG A 187 13.08 2.28 -7.89
C ARG A 187 12.30 3.47 -7.39
N SER A 188 12.62 3.91 -6.18
CA SER A 188 12.06 5.15 -5.64
C SER A 188 13.18 6.06 -5.15
N ARG A 189 12.84 7.33 -5.06
CA ARG A 189 13.70 8.34 -4.45
C ARG A 189 13.77 8.11 -2.94
N GLY A 190 14.98 7.91 -2.40
CA GLY A 190 15.22 7.72 -0.97
C GLY A 190 15.35 9.04 -0.18
N ASP A 191 15.25 10.19 -0.85
CA ASP A 191 15.45 11.53 -0.30
C ASP A 191 14.15 12.28 0.05
N LEU A 192 13.03 11.56 0.17
CA LEU A 192 11.72 12.17 0.44
C LEU A 192 11.63 12.70 1.88
N THR A 193 11.25 13.97 2.03
CA THR A 193 10.97 14.57 3.35
C THR A 193 9.64 14.07 3.92
N SER A 194 9.42 14.26 5.23
CA SER A 194 8.13 13.93 5.87
C SER A 194 6.94 14.58 5.18
N ASP A 195 7.10 15.82 4.75
CA ASP A 195 6.04 16.61 4.14
C ASP A 195 5.73 16.09 2.73
N GLN A 196 6.78 15.74 1.96
CA GLN A 196 6.61 15.12 0.64
C GLN A 196 5.97 13.73 0.72
N MET A 197 6.30 12.94 1.75
CA MET A 197 5.64 11.66 1.99
C MET A 197 4.14 11.86 2.28
N ASP A 198 3.78 12.87 3.05
CA ASP A 198 2.39 13.20 3.34
C ASP A 198 1.64 13.63 2.06
N ASP A 199 2.27 14.41 1.18
CA ASP A 199 1.70 14.79 -0.13
C ASP A 199 1.44 13.57 -1.03
N VAL A 200 2.37 12.61 -1.05
CA VAL A 200 2.23 11.34 -1.80
C VAL A 200 1.03 10.55 -1.29
N LEU A 201 0.88 10.45 0.04
CA LEU A 201 -0.23 9.74 0.67
C LEU A 201 -1.57 10.42 0.36
N ASP A 202 -1.62 11.74 0.41
CA ASP A 202 -2.83 12.50 0.14
C ASP A 202 -3.25 12.38 -1.33
N PHE A 203 -2.29 12.38 -2.27
CA PHE A 203 -2.54 12.08 -3.67
C PHE A 203 -3.15 10.67 -3.87
N LEU A 204 -2.55 9.64 -3.29
CA LEU A 204 -3.02 8.27 -3.41
C LEU A 204 -4.42 8.09 -2.80
N ASN A 205 -4.62 8.68 -1.62
CA ASN A 205 -5.91 8.65 -0.93
C ASN A 205 -6.99 9.36 -1.75
N LEU A 206 -6.70 10.55 -2.28
CA LEU A 206 -7.63 11.29 -3.14
C LEU A 206 -8.02 10.47 -4.37
N ARG A 207 -7.06 9.79 -5.00
CA ARG A 207 -7.35 8.95 -6.18
C ARG A 207 -8.17 7.72 -5.83
N ALA A 208 -7.88 7.07 -4.70
CA ALA A 208 -8.70 5.96 -4.19
C ALA A 208 -10.13 6.40 -3.86
N ARG A 209 -10.31 7.56 -3.20
CA ARG A 209 -11.61 8.16 -2.91
C ARG A 209 -12.41 8.48 -4.15
N ARG A 210 -11.75 9.07 -5.17
CA ARG A 210 -12.40 9.39 -6.45
C ARG A 210 -12.89 8.12 -7.14
N GLN A 211 -12.09 7.05 -7.12
CA GLN A 211 -12.54 5.75 -7.63
C GLN A 211 -13.76 5.24 -6.84
N GLU A 212 -13.66 5.18 -5.52
CA GLU A 212 -14.76 4.73 -4.65
C GLU A 212 -16.06 5.51 -4.93
N GLN A 213 -15.99 6.83 -5.00
CA GLN A 213 -17.14 7.69 -5.28
C GLN A 213 -17.72 7.46 -6.68
N THR A 214 -16.86 7.25 -7.68
CA THR A 214 -17.29 6.99 -9.06
C THR A 214 -18.02 5.66 -9.14
N GLU A 215 -17.47 4.61 -8.53
CA GLU A 215 -18.10 3.28 -8.47
C GLU A 215 -19.45 3.32 -7.72
N LEU A 216 -19.51 4.05 -6.60
CA LEU A 216 -20.76 4.24 -5.85
C LEU A 216 -21.80 5.01 -6.66
N ALA A 217 -21.40 6.07 -7.35
CA ALA A 217 -22.29 6.83 -8.22
C ALA A 217 -22.82 5.97 -9.38
N GLN A 218 -21.95 5.16 -10.00
CA GLN A 218 -22.35 4.22 -11.05
C GLN A 218 -23.34 3.17 -10.53
N LEU A 219 -23.10 2.63 -9.33
CA LEU A 219 -24.01 1.67 -8.69
C LEU A 219 -25.37 2.31 -8.38
N ASP A 220 -25.38 3.54 -7.85
CA ASP A 220 -26.61 4.28 -7.57
C ASP A 220 -27.39 4.56 -8.86
N MET A 221 -26.72 5.05 -9.91
CA MET A 221 -27.31 5.27 -11.23
C MET A 221 -27.94 3.99 -11.81
N LEU A 222 -27.21 2.86 -11.76
CA LEU A 222 -27.72 1.56 -12.20
C LEU A 222 -28.95 1.15 -11.39
N SER A 223 -28.89 1.30 -10.06
CA SER A 223 -29.99 0.93 -9.17
C SER A 223 -31.24 1.74 -9.46
N GLN A 224 -31.12 3.06 -9.67
CA GLN A 224 -32.23 3.94 -9.99
C GLN A 224 -32.83 3.63 -11.35
N ALA A 225 -32.00 3.35 -12.37
CA ALA A 225 -32.45 2.95 -13.70
C ALA A 225 -33.26 1.64 -13.63
N LEU A 226 -32.75 0.63 -12.91
CA LEU A 226 -33.44 -0.66 -12.73
C LEU A 226 -34.73 -0.51 -11.93
N VAL A 227 -34.72 0.25 -10.83
CA VAL A 227 -35.93 0.49 -10.01
C VAL A 227 -37.00 1.18 -10.83
N ARG A 228 -36.64 2.16 -11.66
CA ARG A 228 -37.58 2.90 -12.53
C ARG A 228 -38.31 1.98 -13.51
N VAL A 229 -37.62 0.99 -14.07
CA VAL A 229 -38.23 0.03 -15.02
C VAL A 229 -38.81 -1.20 -14.35
N SER A 230 -38.51 -1.45 -13.07
CA SER A 230 -38.97 -2.64 -12.34
C SER A 230 -40.49 -2.68 -12.12
N HIS A 231 -41.05 -3.88 -12.21
CA HIS A 231 -42.42 -4.17 -11.77
C HIS A 231 -42.42 -4.60 -10.30
N LYS A 232 -43.54 -4.38 -9.60
CA LYS A 232 -43.68 -4.79 -8.19
C LYS A 232 -43.51 -6.30 -8.00
N ASN A 233 -43.94 -7.08 -8.99
CA ASN A 233 -43.89 -8.53 -8.99
C ASN A 233 -43.56 -9.06 -10.40
N TYR A 234 -42.89 -10.21 -10.48
CA TYR A 234 -42.39 -10.76 -11.74
C TYR A 234 -43.49 -11.19 -12.73
N TRP A 235 -44.65 -11.62 -12.24
CA TRP A 235 -45.75 -12.09 -13.10
C TRP A 235 -46.39 -10.99 -13.94
N MET A 236 -46.16 -9.70 -13.61
CA MET A 236 -46.64 -8.57 -14.40
C MET A 236 -46.00 -8.46 -15.79
N CYS A 237 -44.92 -9.21 -16.04
CA CYS A 237 -44.18 -9.23 -17.30
C CYS A 237 -43.76 -10.65 -17.69
N CYS A 238 -44.50 -11.68 -17.24
CA CYS A 238 -44.17 -13.09 -17.49
C CYS A 238 -44.64 -13.58 -18.86
N ASP A 239 -45.75 -13.04 -19.37
CA ASP A 239 -46.34 -13.46 -20.65
C ASP A 239 -45.81 -12.62 -21.82
N GLU A 240 -45.81 -11.29 -21.69
CA GLU A 240 -45.24 -10.36 -22.67
C GLU A 240 -44.29 -9.35 -22.00
N ALA A 241 -43.18 -9.04 -22.67
CA ALA A 241 -42.23 -8.04 -22.21
C ALA A 241 -42.77 -6.62 -22.46
N ASP A 242 -42.80 -5.78 -21.42
CA ASP A 242 -43.16 -4.36 -21.54
C ASP A 242 -42.12 -3.62 -22.40
N ARG A 243 -42.48 -3.41 -23.68
CA ARG A 243 -41.62 -2.75 -24.66
C ARG A 243 -41.33 -1.29 -24.30
N ALA A 244 -42.26 -0.59 -23.63
CA ALA A 244 -42.06 0.81 -23.27
C ALA A 244 -40.99 0.96 -22.17
N ARG A 245 -41.05 0.10 -21.14
CA ARG A 245 -40.02 0.04 -20.10
C ARG A 245 -38.68 -0.48 -20.62
N SER A 246 -38.71 -1.49 -21.50
CA SER A 246 -37.51 -1.99 -22.16
C SER A 246 -36.82 -0.90 -23.00
N ASN A 247 -37.56 -0.14 -23.80
CA ASN A 247 -37.03 0.99 -24.57
C ASN A 247 -36.52 2.13 -23.68
N THR A 248 -37.11 2.31 -22.49
CA THR A 248 -36.61 3.29 -21.51
C THR A 248 -35.27 2.86 -20.92
N LEU A 249 -35.12 1.58 -20.53
CA LEU A 249 -33.84 1.05 -20.07
C LEU A 249 -32.76 1.14 -21.16
N LYS A 250 -33.10 0.83 -22.41
CA LYS A 250 -32.16 0.94 -23.54
C LYS A 250 -31.65 2.37 -23.72
N ARG A 251 -32.53 3.36 -23.71
CA ARG A 251 -32.14 4.78 -23.78
C ARG A 251 -31.26 5.20 -22.61
N ASP A 252 -31.58 4.75 -21.39
CA ASP A 252 -30.78 5.06 -20.20
C ASP A 252 -29.37 4.44 -20.30
N LEU A 253 -29.23 3.24 -20.88
CA LEU A 253 -27.94 2.59 -21.13
C LEU A 253 -27.15 3.26 -22.26
N GLU A 254 -27.80 3.58 -23.37
CA GLU A 254 -27.18 4.34 -24.49
C GLU A 254 -26.62 5.67 -23.98
N ALA A 255 -27.43 6.42 -23.22
CA ALA A 255 -27.00 7.68 -22.62
C ALA A 255 -25.85 7.53 -21.60
N PHE A 256 -25.71 6.38 -20.94
CA PHE A 256 -24.59 6.11 -20.04
C PHE A 256 -23.28 5.93 -20.83
N PHE A 257 -23.29 5.10 -21.86
CA PHE A 257 -22.09 4.86 -22.67
C PHE A 257 -21.69 6.08 -23.50
N ASP A 258 -22.65 6.89 -23.96
CA ASP A 258 -22.36 8.14 -24.69
C ASP A 258 -21.70 9.21 -23.81
N ARG A 259 -21.96 9.19 -22.49
CA ARG A 259 -21.31 10.09 -21.52
C ARG A 259 -19.83 9.76 -21.31
N GLU A 260 -19.46 8.48 -21.36
CA GLU A 260 -18.04 8.08 -21.23
C GLU A 260 -17.20 8.51 -22.44
N HIS A 261 -17.81 8.64 -23.63
CA HIS A 261 -17.10 9.01 -24.87
C HIS A 261 -16.89 10.54 -25.02
N THR A 262 -17.59 11.36 -24.25
CA THR A 262 -17.65 12.83 -24.44
C THR A 262 -16.90 13.65 -23.39
N GLY A 263 -16.26 13.02 -22.40
CA GLY A 263 -15.47 13.79 -21.43
C GLY A 263 -14.74 12.93 -20.41
N GLY A 264 -13.47 12.64 -20.70
CA GLY A 264 -12.48 12.65 -19.63
C GLY A 264 -12.59 13.98 -18.87
N GLU A 265 -12.48 13.91 -17.54
CA GLU A 265 -12.35 15.09 -16.67
C GLU A 265 -13.61 15.97 -16.49
N ASN A 266 -14.75 15.38 -16.17
CA ASN A 266 -15.84 16.11 -15.49
C ASN A 266 -16.40 15.35 -14.28
N ILE A 267 -15.55 14.59 -13.58
CA ILE A 267 -15.81 14.36 -12.16
C ILE A 267 -15.51 15.71 -11.52
N ARG A 268 -16.56 16.53 -11.35
CA ARG A 268 -16.52 17.72 -10.49
C ARG A 268 -15.70 17.34 -9.27
N GLU A 269 -14.75 18.18 -8.89
CA GLU A 269 -14.19 18.13 -7.55
C GLU A 269 -15.35 18.31 -6.58
N GLN A 270 -16.06 17.21 -6.28
CA GLN A 270 -16.92 17.10 -5.14
C GLN A 270 -15.93 17.09 -4.00
N GLN A 271 -15.59 18.32 -3.58
CA GLN A 271 -15.15 18.58 -2.23
C GLN A 271 -16.04 17.72 -1.36
N VAL A 272 -15.43 16.69 -0.77
CA VAL A 272 -16.11 15.82 0.18
C VAL A 272 -16.69 16.78 1.21
N ILE A 273 -18.02 16.94 1.21
CA ILE A 273 -18.71 17.74 2.22
C ILE A 273 -18.54 16.95 3.51
N MET A 274 -17.43 17.21 4.18
CA MET A 274 -17.14 16.64 5.47
C MET A 274 -18.13 17.27 6.44
N ALA A 275 -18.90 16.43 7.14
CA ALA A 275 -19.72 16.91 8.23
C ALA A 275 -18.81 17.64 9.23
N GLU A 276 -18.96 18.95 9.34
CA GLU A 276 -18.22 19.75 10.31
C GLU A 276 -18.60 19.26 11.71
N PRO A 277 -17.61 19.00 12.59
CA PRO A 277 -17.90 18.56 13.95
C PRO A 277 -18.61 19.66 14.73
N ASP A 278 -19.35 19.27 15.76
CA ASP A 278 -20.00 20.20 16.67
C ASP A 278 -18.98 21.19 17.27
N THR A 279 -19.42 22.42 17.53
CA THR A 279 -18.59 23.54 17.98
C THR A 279 -17.87 23.21 19.30
N GLY A 280 -18.53 22.44 20.16
CA GLY A 280 -17.94 21.95 21.42
C GLY A 280 -16.82 20.92 21.20
N ALA A 281 -17.03 19.97 20.28
CA ALA A 281 -16.01 18.97 19.93
C ALA A 281 -14.79 19.62 19.27
N LEU A 282 -15.01 20.62 18.42
CA LEU A 282 -13.95 21.36 17.74
C LEU A 282 -13.10 22.17 18.74
N SER A 283 -13.74 22.80 19.73
CA SER A 283 -13.05 23.54 20.80
C SER A 283 -12.18 22.64 21.68
N GLN A 284 -12.71 21.46 22.07
CA GLN A 284 -11.97 20.47 22.83
C GLN A 284 -10.77 19.93 22.04
N LEU A 285 -10.98 19.64 20.75
CA LEU A 285 -9.92 19.23 19.85
C LEU A 285 -8.79 20.27 19.77
N HIS A 286 -9.12 21.55 19.59
CA HIS A 286 -8.13 22.63 19.57
C HIS A 286 -7.33 22.72 20.86
N PHE A 287 -8.00 22.61 22.02
CA PHE A 287 -7.33 22.62 23.32
C PHE A 287 -6.34 21.45 23.45
N ASP A 288 -6.78 20.25 23.11
CA ASP A 288 -5.96 19.04 23.21
C ASP A 288 -4.76 19.08 22.23
N ILE A 289 -4.95 19.59 21.00
CA ILE A 289 -3.86 19.80 20.04
C ILE A 289 -2.81 20.75 20.62
N ARG A 290 -3.23 21.90 21.16
CA ARG A 290 -2.31 22.87 21.76
C ARG A 290 -1.53 22.28 22.93
N GLN A 291 -2.22 21.57 23.82
CA GLN A 291 -1.59 20.88 24.95
C GLN A 291 -0.60 19.80 24.49
N PHE A 292 -0.95 19.06 23.44
CA PHE A 292 -0.06 18.05 22.87
C PHE A 292 1.22 18.68 22.30
N ILE A 293 1.09 19.78 21.55
CA ILE A 293 2.24 20.52 21.01
C ILE A 293 3.11 21.09 22.14
N SER A 294 2.50 21.67 23.18
CA SER A 294 3.26 22.20 24.32
C SER A 294 4.02 21.14 25.10
N LEU A 295 3.50 19.92 25.19
CA LEU A 295 4.14 18.83 25.95
C LEU A 295 5.20 18.08 25.15
N TYR A 296 4.99 17.87 23.85
CA TYR A 296 5.81 16.98 23.02
C TYR A 296 6.53 17.68 21.85
N GLY A 297 6.27 18.96 21.63
CA GLY A 297 6.83 19.71 20.51
C GLY A 297 8.34 19.99 20.61
N GLN A 298 8.94 19.81 21.79
CA GLN A 298 10.40 19.91 21.97
C GLN A 298 11.12 18.60 21.63
N ASP A 299 10.50 17.45 21.92
CA ASP A 299 11.10 16.12 21.74
C ASP A 299 10.83 15.54 20.35
N HIS A 300 9.77 15.99 19.68
CA HIS A 300 9.31 15.42 18.41
C HIS A 300 9.05 16.50 17.36
N ILE A 301 9.40 16.20 16.11
CA ILE A 301 8.96 16.99 14.95
C ILE A 301 7.50 16.66 14.70
N LEU A 302 6.60 17.55 15.14
CA LEU A 302 5.16 17.37 15.01
C LEU A 302 4.64 17.93 13.68
N THR A 303 3.91 17.10 12.95
CA THR A 303 3.09 17.49 11.78
C THR A 303 1.61 17.34 12.12
N GLY A 304 0.72 18.03 11.39
CA GLY A 304 -0.72 17.88 11.59
C GLY A 304 -1.18 16.42 11.47
N ARG A 305 -0.54 15.66 10.57
CA ARG A 305 -0.76 14.22 10.40
C ARG A 305 -0.28 13.39 11.59
N SER A 306 0.90 13.67 12.13
CA SER A 306 1.41 12.91 13.29
C SER A 306 0.49 13.06 14.50
N ILE A 307 -0.03 14.27 14.73
CA ILE A 307 -0.99 14.56 15.81
C ILE A 307 -2.33 13.84 15.55
N ALA A 308 -2.86 13.93 14.33
CA ALA A 308 -4.11 13.25 13.96
C ALA A 308 -4.02 11.73 14.15
N ARG A 309 -2.86 11.13 13.83
CA ARG A 309 -2.60 9.70 14.03
C ARG A 309 -2.65 9.31 15.51
N VAL A 310 -2.01 10.07 16.39
CA VAL A 310 -2.08 9.84 17.84
C VAL A 310 -3.54 9.92 18.32
N PHE A 311 -4.27 10.95 17.88
CA PHE A 311 -5.65 11.20 18.32
C PHE A 311 -6.65 10.13 17.84
N HIS A 312 -6.37 9.48 16.71
CA HIS A 312 -7.12 8.30 16.24
C HIS A 312 -6.55 6.96 16.73
N GLY A 313 -5.39 6.97 17.38
CA GLY A 313 -4.71 5.76 17.85
C GLY A 313 -4.08 4.91 16.76
N ILE A 314 -3.61 5.56 15.70
CA ILE A 314 -2.89 4.94 14.59
C ILE A 314 -1.40 5.02 14.86
N GLY A 315 -0.75 3.87 15.07
CA GLY A 315 0.69 3.78 15.29
C GLY A 315 1.50 4.31 14.11
N SER A 316 2.59 5.00 14.40
CA SER A 316 3.62 5.38 13.42
C SER A 316 5.01 5.05 13.97
N PRO A 317 6.08 5.04 13.14
CA PRO A 317 7.43 4.79 13.62
C PRO A 317 7.85 5.71 14.78
N ASN A 318 7.48 6.99 14.72
CA ASN A 318 7.75 7.97 15.77
C ASN A 318 6.78 7.85 16.96
N PHE A 319 5.60 7.27 16.75
CA PHE A 319 4.56 7.09 17.77
C PHE A 319 4.08 5.61 17.81
N PRO A 320 4.89 4.65 18.33
CA PRO A 320 4.53 3.24 18.35
C PRO A 320 3.32 2.96 19.24
N ALA A 321 2.39 2.15 18.77
CA ALA A 321 1.15 1.86 19.50
C ALA A 321 1.38 1.14 20.84
N GLU A 322 2.46 0.35 20.95
CA GLU A 322 2.84 -0.38 22.16
C GLU A 322 3.20 0.56 23.32
N THR A 323 3.80 1.71 22.99
CA THR A 323 4.24 2.72 23.96
C THR A 323 3.17 3.80 24.12
N TRP A 324 2.72 4.39 23.01
CA TRP A 324 1.78 5.51 23.01
C TRP A 324 0.34 5.10 23.31
N GLY A 325 -0.03 3.83 23.13
CA GLY A 325 -1.33 3.30 23.54
C GLY A 325 -1.60 3.40 25.04
N ARG A 326 -0.55 3.59 25.86
CA ARG A 326 -0.67 3.83 27.31
C ARG A 326 -1.03 5.28 27.63
N VAL A 327 -0.76 6.21 26.72
CA VAL A 327 -1.03 7.65 26.87
C VAL A 327 -2.50 7.93 26.52
N ARG A 328 -3.41 7.44 27.37
CA ARG A 328 -4.87 7.51 27.15
C ARG A 328 -5.43 8.94 27.05
N ARG A 329 -4.68 9.94 27.51
CA ARG A 329 -5.06 11.35 27.41
C ARG A 329 -5.18 11.82 25.97
N PHE A 330 -4.31 11.31 25.09
CA PHE A 330 -4.24 11.73 23.68
C PHE A 330 -4.53 10.58 22.72
N TRP A 331 -4.14 9.36 23.08
CA TRP A 331 -4.33 8.18 22.24
C TRP A 331 -5.81 7.83 22.13
N ARG A 332 -6.35 7.79 20.90
CA ARG A 332 -7.77 7.51 20.62
C ARG A 332 -8.76 8.49 21.27
N ALA A 333 -8.31 9.70 21.62
CA ALA A 333 -9.14 10.70 22.30
C ALA A 333 -10.24 11.28 21.40
N HIS A 334 -9.99 11.42 20.09
CA HIS A 334 -10.86 12.13 19.15
C HIS A 334 -11.41 11.23 18.02
N LEU A 335 -11.75 9.97 18.34
CA LEU A 335 -12.30 9.01 17.36
C LEU A 335 -13.62 9.44 16.70
N HIS A 336 -14.36 10.34 17.35
CA HIS A 336 -15.65 10.85 16.89
C HIS A 336 -15.50 11.98 15.84
N VAL A 337 -14.33 12.61 15.75
CA VAL A 337 -14.02 13.61 14.74
C VAL A 337 -13.41 12.92 13.54
N ALA A 338 -13.76 13.35 12.33
CA ALA A 338 -13.19 12.78 11.12
C ALA A 338 -11.69 13.10 11.01
N PHE A 339 -10.88 12.09 10.69
CA PHE A 339 -9.41 12.20 10.59
C PHE A 339 -8.91 13.40 9.75
N PRO A 340 -9.46 13.69 8.55
CA PRO A 340 -9.03 14.86 7.79
C PRO A 340 -9.35 16.21 8.45
N VAL A 341 -10.42 16.28 9.27
CA VAL A 341 -10.71 17.50 10.05
C VAL A 341 -9.64 17.72 11.10
N ILE A 342 -9.19 16.65 11.78
CA ILE A 342 -8.11 16.75 12.76
C ILE A 342 -6.81 17.18 12.08
N ILE A 343 -6.46 16.62 10.91
CA ILE A 343 -5.28 17.07 10.15
C ILE A 343 -5.39 18.57 9.84
N ARG A 344 -6.51 19.00 9.27
CA ARG A 344 -6.75 20.41 8.90
C ARG A 344 -6.55 21.35 10.09
N GLU A 345 -7.16 21.05 11.22
CA GLU A 345 -7.08 21.88 12.43
C GLU A 345 -5.70 21.79 13.11
N ALA A 346 -5.10 20.60 13.15
CA ALA A 346 -3.76 20.42 13.71
C ALA A 346 -2.70 21.16 12.88
N THR A 347 -2.75 21.09 11.55
CA THR A 347 -1.83 21.83 10.68
C THR A 347 -1.93 23.34 10.90
N LYS A 348 -3.16 23.88 11.00
CA LYS A 348 -3.36 25.31 11.31
C LYS A 348 -2.71 25.70 12.64
N ILE A 349 -2.90 24.89 13.69
CA ILE A 349 -2.38 25.19 15.04
C ILE A 349 -0.86 25.01 15.09
N VAL A 350 -0.30 23.99 14.44
CA VAL A 350 1.15 23.77 14.35
C VAL A 350 1.83 24.95 13.68
N VAL A 351 1.27 25.47 12.58
CA VAL A 351 1.79 26.67 11.91
C VAL A 351 1.64 27.92 12.79
N ALA A 352 0.57 28.04 13.57
CA ALA A 352 0.35 29.18 14.46
C ALA A 352 1.20 29.15 15.75
N MET A 353 1.71 27.99 16.16
CA MET A 353 2.50 27.79 17.39
C MET A 353 4.00 27.60 17.13
N ARG A 354 4.40 27.47 15.86
CA ARG A 354 5.79 27.64 15.42
C ARG A 354 6.09 29.12 15.27
#